data_AF-A0A7I0HND7-F1
#
_entry.id   AF-A0A7I0HND7-F1
#
_cell.length_a   1.000
_cell.length_b   1.000
_cell.length_c   1.000
_cell.angle_alpha   90.00
_cell.angle_beta   90.00
_cell.angle_gamma   90.00
#
_symmetry.space_group_name_H-M   'P 1'
#
loop_
_entity.id
_entity.type
_entity.pdbx_description
1 polymer ?
#
loop_
_entity_poly.entity_id
_entity_poly.type
_entity_poly.pdbx_seq_one_letter_code
_entity_poly.pdbx_strand_id
1 'polypeptide(L)'
;MKTLKQSYRHWNRLCHRTIDIALRNSLVLLTIGLSLFLLQCEGKSAEGESHLIPILIAKESDTTSKLGDDQGGSGGIEPIGVDDLPAGIPLLNEITYFTNDANPADDPYSTKGLLQFPKSSVSFQKPVPANTEVILYFGKKNMVLHSDGTVTNALQSIKRTAANFSGHTYLTDADKKIKVFVVAKNEIGMSTKQLTIGHPRNCANAVKIPATIGDCNDHCFDVTRVGDTIEITAKYNLTFDGISLHLDLVGVSPRSLPETIAPTADLEIPTPMIGLHTIKTSFNIHEKDYLCTKVQSLLTLDQPLRFAIAQEYINIPND
;
A
#
# COMPACT_ATOMS: atom_id res chain seq x y z
N MET A 1 -39.40 24.61 -16.80
CA MET A 1 -38.42 24.63 -17.91
C MET A 1 -37.68 25.96 -17.90
N LYS A 2 -36.52 26.03 -17.24
CA LYS A 2 -35.64 27.22 -17.23
C LYS A 2 -34.49 26.96 -18.21
N THR A 3 -34.17 27.95 -19.03
CA THR A 3 -33.38 27.82 -20.26
C THR A 3 -31.87 27.77 -19.97
N LEU A 4 -31.22 26.71 -20.46
CA LEU A 4 -29.79 26.38 -20.36
C LEU A 4 -28.83 27.39 -21.07
N LYS A 5 -29.32 28.53 -21.56
CA LYS A 5 -28.58 29.41 -22.48
C LYS A 5 -27.79 30.55 -21.80
N GLN A 6 -27.97 30.77 -20.50
CA GLN A 6 -27.39 31.93 -19.81
C GLN A 6 -25.99 31.65 -19.22
N SER A 7 -25.73 30.42 -18.74
CA SER A 7 -24.42 30.02 -18.20
C SER A 7 -23.33 29.95 -19.27
N TYR A 8 -23.66 29.46 -20.46
CA TYR A 8 -22.72 29.34 -21.58
C TYR A 8 -22.17 30.71 -22.03
N ARG A 9 -23.00 31.76 -22.05
CA ARG A 9 -22.55 33.12 -22.38
C ARG A 9 -21.64 33.73 -21.30
N HIS A 10 -21.82 33.35 -20.04
CA HIS A 10 -21.00 33.84 -18.94
C HIS A 10 -19.62 33.18 -18.93
N TRP A 11 -19.58 31.87 -19.19
CA TRP A 11 -18.34 31.10 -19.33
C TRP A 11 -17.48 31.58 -20.52
N ASN A 12 -18.11 31.83 -21.67
CA ASN A 12 -17.35 32.29 -22.85
C ASN A 12 -16.72 33.67 -22.65
N ARG A 13 -17.39 34.57 -21.89
CA ARG A 13 -16.82 35.88 -21.50
C ARG A 13 -15.69 35.77 -20.49
N LEU A 14 -15.76 34.81 -19.57
CA LEU A 14 -14.68 34.54 -18.60
C LEU A 14 -13.44 33.96 -19.31
N CYS A 15 -13.62 32.99 -20.20
CA CYS A 15 -12.53 32.42 -20.99
C CYS A 15 -11.83 33.45 -21.90
N HIS A 16 -12.57 34.33 -22.57
CA HIS A 16 -11.92 35.36 -23.39
C HIS A 16 -11.14 36.37 -22.54
N ARG A 17 -11.65 36.72 -21.35
CA ARG A 17 -10.93 37.61 -20.43
C ARG A 17 -9.68 36.98 -19.82
N THR A 18 -9.70 35.69 -19.51
CA THR A 18 -8.51 35.01 -18.97
C THR A 18 -7.43 34.83 -20.04
N ILE A 19 -7.82 34.58 -21.29
CA ILE A 19 -6.89 34.49 -22.43
C ILE A 19 -6.21 35.84 -22.71
N ASP A 20 -6.97 36.94 -22.70
CA ASP A 20 -6.40 38.29 -22.91
C ASP A 20 -5.45 38.71 -21.77
N ILE A 21 -5.77 38.35 -20.52
CA ILE A 21 -4.90 38.61 -19.35
C ILE A 21 -3.62 37.77 -19.43
N ALA A 22 -3.72 36.50 -19.84
CA ALA A 22 -2.56 35.61 -20.01
C ALA A 22 -1.65 36.07 -21.15
N LEU A 23 -2.22 36.54 -22.27
CA LEU A 23 -1.45 37.08 -23.41
C LEU A 23 -0.75 38.39 -23.04
N ARG A 24 -1.41 39.30 -22.33
CA ARG A 24 -0.81 40.58 -21.88
C ARG A 24 0.29 40.40 -20.84
N ASN A 25 0.17 39.39 -19.98
CA ASN A 25 1.14 39.13 -18.91
C ASN A 25 2.11 38.00 -19.25
N SER A 26 2.12 37.51 -20.49
CA SER A 26 2.97 36.41 -20.96
C SER A 26 4.44 36.68 -20.68
N LEU A 27 4.93 37.91 -20.91
CA LEU A 27 6.31 38.31 -20.63
C LEU A 27 6.66 38.21 -19.14
N VAL A 28 5.74 38.59 -18.24
CA VAL A 28 5.93 38.54 -16.78
C VAL A 28 5.89 37.11 -16.26
N LEU A 29 5.01 36.27 -16.82
CA LEU A 29 4.95 34.85 -16.50
C LEU A 29 6.19 34.09 -17.00
N LEU A 30 6.74 34.49 -18.15
CA LEU A 30 7.97 33.93 -18.70
C LEU A 30 9.18 34.30 -17.85
N THR A 31 9.27 35.55 -17.36
CA THR A 31 10.37 35.98 -16.48
C THR A 31 10.29 35.34 -15.09
N ILE A 32 9.09 35.14 -14.53
CA ILE A 32 8.89 34.41 -13.26
C ILE A 32 9.20 32.91 -13.44
N GLY A 33 8.81 32.31 -14.57
CA GLY A 33 9.15 30.92 -14.89
C GLY A 33 10.65 30.72 -15.05
N LEU A 34 11.34 31.64 -15.75
CA LEU A 34 12.79 31.58 -15.92
C LEU A 34 13.55 31.79 -14.60
N SER A 35 13.07 32.70 -13.73
CA SER A 35 13.73 32.94 -12.44
C SER A 35 13.57 31.75 -11.49
N LEU A 36 12.42 31.07 -11.50
CA LEU A 36 12.22 29.82 -10.75
C LEU A 36 13.09 28.67 -11.28
N PHE A 37 13.32 28.61 -12.60
CA PHE A 37 14.21 27.61 -13.20
C PHE A 37 15.69 27.85 -12.86
N LEU A 38 16.11 29.11 -12.76
CA LEU A 38 17.48 29.48 -12.40
C LEU A 38 17.77 29.33 -10.89
N LEU A 39 16.74 29.32 -10.03
CA LEU A 39 16.88 29.14 -8.58
C LEU A 39 17.01 27.66 -8.13
N GLN A 40 16.79 26.67 -9.01
CA GLN A 40 16.90 25.25 -8.65
C GLN A 40 18.31 24.63 -8.81
N CYS A 41 19.31 25.42 -9.18
CA CYS A 41 20.70 24.95 -9.31
C CYS A 41 21.61 25.55 -8.24
N GLU A 42 21.33 25.31 -6.96
CA GLU A 42 22.33 25.47 -5.90
C GLU A 42 22.23 24.28 -4.94
N GLY A 43 23.13 23.30 -5.17
CA GLY A 43 23.14 22.04 -4.46
C GLY A 43 23.45 22.21 -2.98
N LYS A 44 22.65 21.54 -2.14
CA LYS A 44 23.05 21.18 -0.78
C LYS A 44 23.33 19.68 -0.73
N SER A 45 24.62 19.36 -0.66
CA SER A 45 25.12 18.13 -0.06
C SER A 45 24.92 18.20 1.45
N ALA A 46 24.26 17.20 2.02
CA ALA A 46 24.37 16.79 3.42
C ALA A 46 23.96 15.30 3.44
N GLU A 47 24.93 14.39 3.54
CA GLU A 47 25.34 13.74 4.80
C GLU A 47 24.18 13.03 5.51
N GLY A 48 24.31 11.71 5.58
CA GLY A 48 23.23 10.79 5.92
C GLY A 48 22.91 10.67 7.40
N GLU A 49 21.68 10.27 7.65
CA GLU A 49 21.25 9.62 8.89
C GLU A 49 20.24 8.53 8.50
N SER A 50 20.69 7.28 8.53
CA SER A 50 19.83 6.10 8.42
C SER A 50 19.13 5.88 9.75
N HIS A 51 17.87 6.31 9.85
CA HIS A 51 17.02 5.96 10.99
C HIS A 51 16.66 4.46 10.95
N LEU A 52 17.31 3.69 11.81
CA LEU A 52 16.88 2.34 12.16
C LEU A 52 15.55 2.41 12.92
N ILE A 53 14.45 2.02 12.27
CA ILE A 53 13.17 1.77 12.92
C ILE A 53 12.95 0.25 12.96
N PRO A 54 12.98 -0.39 14.14
CA PRO A 54 12.59 -1.79 14.26
C PRO A 54 11.07 -1.88 14.32
N ILE A 55 10.43 -2.38 13.26
CA ILE A 55 9.02 -2.80 13.33
C ILE A 55 8.98 -4.27 13.75
N LEU A 56 8.88 -4.51 15.06
CA LEU A 56 8.42 -5.75 15.67
C LEU A 56 6.89 -5.74 15.69
N ILE A 57 6.19 -6.45 14.80
CA ILE A 57 4.90 -7.09 15.09
C ILE A 57 4.70 -8.29 14.13
N ALA A 58 4.95 -9.50 14.59
CA ALA A 58 4.23 -10.69 14.14
C ALA A 58 3.51 -11.25 15.36
N LYS A 59 2.18 -11.22 15.31
CA LYS A 59 1.29 -11.78 16.32
C LYS A 59 1.04 -13.25 15.95
N GLU A 60 1.32 -14.14 16.90
CA GLU A 60 0.95 -15.55 16.86
C GLU A 60 -0.55 -15.71 16.57
N SER A 61 -0.87 -16.65 15.68
CA SER A 61 -2.19 -17.26 15.58
C SER A 61 -1.98 -18.75 15.41
N ASP A 62 -1.95 -19.45 16.54
CA ASP A 62 -2.18 -20.88 16.63
C ASP A 62 -3.46 -21.27 15.90
N THR A 63 -3.35 -22.22 14.97
CA THR A 63 -4.47 -23.06 14.57
C THR A 63 -4.02 -24.52 14.63
N THR A 64 -4.08 -25.06 15.84
CA THR A 64 -4.13 -26.51 16.09
C THR A 64 -5.50 -27.03 15.64
N SER A 65 -5.48 -27.98 14.70
CA SER A 65 -6.66 -28.74 14.31
C SER A 65 -7.07 -29.69 15.44
N LYS A 66 -8.33 -29.61 15.86
CA LYS A 66 -8.99 -30.69 16.62
C LYS A 66 -9.54 -31.73 15.64
N LEU A 67 -9.21 -33.00 15.88
CA LEU A 67 -10.06 -34.13 15.48
C LEU A 67 -9.86 -35.30 16.46
N GLY A 68 -10.95 -35.71 17.12
CA GLY A 68 -11.17 -37.11 17.55
C GLY A 68 -10.92 -37.46 19.02
N ASP A 69 -12.03 -37.69 19.73
CA ASP A 69 -12.15 -38.30 21.06
C ASP A 69 -11.82 -39.82 21.09
N ASP A 70 -11.44 -40.28 22.30
CA ASP A 70 -11.66 -41.60 22.92
C ASP A 70 -11.07 -42.90 22.32
N GLN A 71 -9.95 -43.38 22.89
CA GLN A 71 -9.92 -44.44 23.93
C GLN A 71 -8.48 -44.93 24.20
N GLY A 72 -8.14 -45.05 25.49
CA GLY A 72 -6.79 -45.33 26.00
C GLY A 72 -6.30 -46.77 25.83
N GLY A 73 -4.98 -46.89 25.66
CA GLY A 73 -4.24 -48.14 25.64
C GLY A 73 -2.73 -47.91 25.79
N SER A 74 -2.30 -47.76 27.04
CA SER A 74 -0.94 -47.87 27.59
C SER A 74 0.19 -48.30 26.64
N GLY A 75 1.15 -47.41 26.43
CA GLY A 75 2.50 -47.71 25.92
C GLY A 75 3.32 -46.43 25.86
N GLY A 76 4.24 -46.24 26.82
CA GLY A 76 5.06 -45.03 26.89
C GLY A 76 5.91 -44.84 25.63
N ILE A 77 5.71 -43.70 24.98
CA ILE A 77 6.66 -43.11 24.03
C ILE A 77 6.71 -41.63 24.42
N GLU A 78 7.92 -41.14 24.65
CA GLU A 78 8.21 -39.73 24.92
C GLU A 78 7.53 -38.83 23.87
N PRO A 79 7.14 -37.58 24.21
CA PRO A 79 6.64 -36.66 23.20
C PRO A 79 7.78 -36.41 22.20
N ILE A 80 7.53 -36.72 20.93
CA ILE A 80 8.42 -36.34 19.83
C ILE A 80 8.49 -34.81 19.83
N GLY A 81 9.53 -34.28 20.45
CA GLY A 81 9.90 -32.89 20.32
C GLY A 81 10.17 -32.59 18.86
N VAL A 82 10.05 -31.32 18.48
CA VAL A 82 10.32 -30.76 17.14
C VAL A 82 11.79 -30.97 16.68
N ASP A 83 12.57 -31.79 17.39
CA ASP A 83 14.00 -32.01 17.19
C ASP A 83 14.38 -33.19 16.29
N ASP A 84 13.46 -34.11 15.95
CA ASP A 84 13.75 -35.33 15.19
C ASP A 84 13.58 -35.21 13.65
N LEU A 85 13.66 -34.00 13.10
CA LEU A 85 13.80 -33.85 11.65
C LEU A 85 15.22 -34.25 11.21
N PRO A 86 15.38 -35.12 10.18
CA PRO A 86 16.70 -35.56 9.76
C PRO A 86 17.59 -34.37 9.38
N ALA A 87 18.83 -34.41 9.87
CA ALA A 87 19.83 -33.39 9.59
C ALA A 87 19.98 -33.20 8.06
N GLY A 88 19.99 -31.94 7.62
CA GLY A 88 20.14 -31.58 6.22
C GLY A 88 18.85 -31.26 5.47
N ILE A 89 17.64 -31.43 6.05
CA ILE A 89 16.43 -30.83 5.45
C ILE A 89 16.55 -29.30 5.50
N PRO A 90 16.32 -28.59 4.39
CA PRO A 90 16.59 -27.17 4.31
C PRO A 90 15.46 -26.30 4.89
N LEU A 91 15.22 -26.36 6.19
CA LEU A 91 14.17 -25.58 6.87
C LEU A 91 14.55 -24.09 6.94
N LEU A 92 13.76 -23.25 6.25
CA LEU A 92 13.97 -21.80 6.18
C LEU A 92 13.51 -21.07 7.46
N ASN A 93 14.35 -20.16 7.94
CA ASN A 93 13.94 -19.13 8.91
C ASN A 93 13.02 -18.08 8.25
N GLU A 94 12.60 -17.08 9.03
CA GLU A 94 11.97 -15.90 8.45
C GLU A 94 12.92 -15.19 7.47
N ILE A 95 12.35 -14.78 6.33
CA ILE A 95 13.10 -14.10 5.30
C ILE A 95 13.12 -12.61 5.62
N THR A 96 14.31 -12.04 5.74
CA THR A 96 14.47 -10.61 6.00
C THR A 96 14.76 -9.84 4.70
N TYR A 97 14.30 -8.61 4.63
CA TYR A 97 14.57 -7.70 3.53
C TYR A 97 14.52 -6.27 4.03
N PHE A 98 15.06 -5.35 3.26
CA PHE A 98 14.90 -3.92 3.49
C PHE A 98 14.60 -3.20 2.18
N THR A 99 14.09 -1.99 2.30
CA THR A 99 13.65 -1.17 1.17
C THR A 99 14.57 0.03 1.04
N ASN A 100 14.96 0.36 -0.18
CA ASN A 100 15.69 1.57 -0.51
C ASN A 100 15.09 2.21 -1.74
N ASP A 101 15.16 3.54 -1.83
CA ASP A 101 14.74 4.23 -3.04
C ASP A 101 15.58 3.77 -4.24
N ALA A 102 14.95 3.73 -5.42
CA ALA A 102 15.64 3.43 -6.66
C ALA A 102 16.61 4.55 -7.03
N ASN A 103 17.68 4.21 -7.76
CA ASN A 103 18.61 5.21 -8.30
C ASN A 103 17.81 6.21 -9.18
N PRO A 104 18.03 7.54 -9.05
CA PRO A 104 17.37 8.53 -9.90
C PRO A 104 17.45 8.26 -11.40
N ALA A 105 18.50 7.57 -11.87
CA ALA A 105 18.62 7.16 -13.27
C ALA A 105 17.58 6.10 -13.68
N ASP A 106 17.22 5.18 -12.78
CA ASP A 106 16.25 4.11 -13.01
C ASP A 106 14.81 4.54 -12.69
N ASP A 107 14.67 5.61 -11.92
CA ASP A 107 13.41 6.16 -11.42
C ASP A 107 13.36 7.71 -11.42
N PRO A 108 13.39 8.36 -12.58
CA PRO A 108 13.33 9.82 -12.67
C PRO A 108 12.00 10.41 -12.16
N TYR A 109 10.95 9.61 -12.05
CA TYR A 109 9.61 10.05 -11.68
C TYR A 109 9.18 9.61 -10.27
N SER A 110 10.09 9.05 -9.49
CA SER A 110 9.79 8.64 -8.11
C SER A 110 8.68 7.58 -7.99
N THR A 111 8.60 6.67 -8.96
CA THR A 111 7.57 5.63 -9.12
C THR A 111 8.04 4.22 -8.78
N LYS A 112 9.33 4.03 -8.50
CA LYS A 112 9.95 2.74 -8.24
C LYS A 112 10.68 2.72 -6.90
N GLY A 113 11.06 1.52 -6.48
CA GLY A 113 11.87 1.27 -5.30
C GLY A 113 12.60 -0.06 -5.38
N LEU A 114 13.56 -0.26 -4.49
CA LEU A 114 14.39 -1.45 -4.42
C LEU A 114 13.99 -2.30 -3.21
N LEU A 115 13.75 -3.58 -3.44
CA LEU A 115 13.71 -4.61 -2.41
C LEU A 115 15.09 -5.26 -2.33
N GLN A 116 15.74 -5.16 -1.18
CA GLN A 116 17.09 -5.65 -0.97
C GLN A 116 17.08 -6.82 0.00
N PHE A 117 17.54 -7.95 -0.52
CA PHE A 117 17.71 -9.22 0.19
C PHE A 117 19.21 -9.38 0.46
N PRO A 118 19.72 -8.99 1.64
CA PRO A 118 21.14 -9.12 1.96
C PRO A 118 21.55 -10.59 2.01
N LYS A 119 22.86 -10.88 2.06
CA LYS A 119 23.36 -12.27 2.19
C LYS A 119 22.72 -13.04 3.36
N SER A 120 22.39 -12.36 4.46
CA SER A 120 21.74 -12.96 5.64
C SER A 120 20.22 -13.10 5.52
N SER A 121 19.60 -12.64 4.43
CA SER A 121 18.14 -12.68 4.24
C SER A 121 17.56 -14.08 4.19
N VAL A 122 18.33 -15.03 3.64
CA VAL A 122 17.95 -16.43 3.57
C VAL A 122 18.86 -17.19 4.52
N SER A 123 18.26 -17.74 5.57
CA SER A 123 18.96 -18.54 6.58
C SER A 123 18.16 -19.79 6.94
N PHE A 124 18.83 -20.75 7.55
CA PHE A 124 18.28 -22.07 7.88
C PHE A 124 18.30 -22.32 9.38
N GLN A 125 17.31 -23.07 9.88
CA GLN A 125 17.24 -23.44 11.30
C GLN A 125 18.39 -24.36 11.72
N LYS A 126 18.76 -25.31 10.84
CA LYS A 126 19.90 -26.22 11.00
C LYS A 126 20.84 -26.07 9.80
N PRO A 127 22.16 -26.34 9.94
CA PRO A 127 23.09 -26.32 8.82
C PRO A 127 22.64 -27.23 7.68
N VAL A 128 22.79 -26.76 6.43
CA VAL A 128 22.41 -27.48 5.21
C VAL A 128 23.62 -27.72 4.31
N PRO A 129 23.57 -28.72 3.40
CA PRO A 129 24.60 -28.90 2.39
C PRO A 129 24.85 -27.62 1.57
N ALA A 130 26.12 -27.34 1.27
CA ALA A 130 26.55 -26.14 0.54
C ALA A 130 25.90 -26.00 -0.85
N ASN A 131 25.56 -27.12 -1.48
CA ASN A 131 24.90 -27.22 -2.79
C ASN A 131 23.37 -27.11 -2.72
N THR A 132 22.76 -26.96 -1.53
CA THR A 132 21.32 -26.74 -1.39
C THR A 132 20.90 -25.56 -2.26
N GLU A 133 19.95 -25.80 -3.17
CA GLU A 133 19.46 -24.79 -4.08
C GLU A 133 18.58 -23.81 -3.32
N VAL A 134 18.79 -22.52 -3.55
CA VAL A 134 17.96 -21.42 -3.03
C VAL A 134 17.47 -20.63 -4.23
N ILE A 135 16.16 -20.57 -4.41
CA ILE A 135 15.51 -19.87 -5.51
C ILE A 135 14.55 -18.84 -4.94
N LEU A 136 14.73 -17.57 -5.31
CA LEU A 136 13.76 -16.52 -5.03
C LEU A 136 12.99 -16.24 -6.32
N TYR A 137 11.67 -16.31 -6.24
CA TYR A 137 10.76 -15.96 -7.33
C TYR A 137 10.03 -14.67 -6.96
N PHE A 138 10.02 -13.71 -7.87
CA PHE A 138 9.36 -12.42 -7.73
C PHE A 138 8.22 -12.32 -8.74
N GLY A 139 7.03 -11.94 -8.28
CA GLY A 139 5.88 -11.85 -9.15
C GLY A 139 4.69 -11.12 -8.54
N LYS A 140 3.57 -11.16 -9.25
CA LYS A 140 2.30 -10.57 -8.81
C LYS A 140 1.43 -11.63 -8.12
N LYS A 141 0.21 -11.25 -7.76
CA LYS A 141 -0.77 -12.11 -7.08
C LYS A 141 -1.02 -13.46 -7.79
N ASN A 142 -0.97 -13.49 -9.12
CA ASN A 142 -1.20 -14.69 -9.95
C ASN A 142 -0.04 -15.71 -9.95
N MET A 143 1.01 -15.47 -9.18
CA MET A 143 2.14 -16.39 -9.03
C MET A 143 1.75 -17.58 -8.14
N VAL A 144 2.00 -18.80 -8.63
CA VAL A 144 1.58 -20.05 -7.98
C VAL A 144 2.79 -20.95 -7.76
N LEU A 145 2.94 -21.44 -6.52
CA LEU A 145 3.94 -22.42 -6.13
C LEU A 145 3.37 -23.83 -6.31
N HIS A 146 4.09 -24.69 -7.01
CA HIS A 146 3.77 -26.10 -7.18
C HIS A 146 4.46 -26.96 -6.13
N SER A 147 3.96 -28.19 -5.94
CA SER A 147 4.46 -29.14 -4.94
C SER A 147 5.91 -29.58 -5.16
N ASP A 148 6.44 -29.42 -6.37
CA ASP A 148 7.83 -29.76 -6.72
C ASP A 148 8.83 -28.62 -6.44
N GLY A 149 8.34 -27.46 -6.01
CA GLY A 149 9.10 -26.24 -5.75
C GLY A 149 9.18 -25.27 -6.93
N THR A 150 8.59 -25.62 -8.08
CA THR A 150 8.54 -24.72 -9.22
C THR A 150 7.46 -23.66 -9.03
N VAL A 151 7.66 -22.51 -9.67
CA VAL A 151 6.73 -21.39 -9.59
C VAL A 151 6.33 -20.95 -10.98
N THR A 152 5.04 -20.86 -11.25
CA THR A 152 4.48 -20.32 -12.50
C THR A 152 4.14 -18.84 -12.34
N ASN A 153 4.17 -18.10 -13.46
CA ASN A 153 3.93 -16.65 -13.53
C ASN A 153 4.89 -15.78 -12.69
N ALA A 154 6.09 -16.28 -12.40
CA ALA A 154 7.16 -15.44 -11.86
C ALA A 154 7.61 -14.44 -12.93
N LEU A 155 7.76 -13.18 -12.55
CA LEU A 155 8.33 -12.14 -13.41
C LEU A 155 9.85 -12.23 -13.46
N GLN A 156 10.47 -12.61 -12.35
CA GLN A 156 11.90 -12.80 -12.23
C GLN A 156 12.19 -13.94 -11.25
N SER A 157 13.27 -14.67 -11.49
CA SER A 157 13.78 -15.66 -10.56
C SER A 157 15.30 -15.53 -10.44
N ILE A 158 15.82 -15.75 -9.23
CA ILE A 158 17.26 -15.89 -8.99
C ILE A 158 17.51 -17.24 -8.32
N LYS A 159 18.35 -18.06 -8.97
CA LYS A 159 18.80 -19.34 -8.44
C LYS A 159 20.24 -19.24 -7.96
N ARG A 160 20.49 -19.64 -6.72
CA ARG A 160 21.79 -19.69 -6.06
C ARG A 160 21.90 -20.98 -5.24
N THR A 161 23.06 -21.21 -4.65
CA THR A 161 23.26 -22.24 -3.64
C THR A 161 23.39 -21.61 -2.26
N ALA A 162 23.13 -22.36 -1.19
CA ALA A 162 23.29 -21.89 0.19
C ALA A 162 24.69 -21.31 0.47
N ALA A 163 25.75 -21.91 -0.10
CA ALA A 163 27.11 -21.41 0.06
C ALA A 163 27.39 -20.09 -0.70
N ASN A 164 26.71 -19.87 -1.83
CA ASN A 164 26.99 -18.76 -2.76
C ASN A 164 25.84 -17.76 -2.85
N PHE A 165 24.99 -17.68 -1.81
CA PHE A 165 23.99 -16.64 -1.75
C PHE A 165 24.65 -15.30 -1.41
N SER A 166 24.80 -14.44 -2.40
CA SER A 166 25.42 -13.11 -2.26
C SER A 166 24.43 -12.01 -1.89
N GLY A 167 23.14 -12.35 -1.73
CA GLY A 167 22.05 -11.39 -1.72
C GLY A 167 21.54 -11.05 -3.12
N HIS A 168 20.43 -10.30 -3.16
CA HIS A 168 19.75 -9.88 -4.37
C HIS A 168 19.04 -8.55 -4.19
N THR A 169 19.00 -7.74 -5.24
CA THR A 169 18.23 -6.51 -5.29
C THR A 169 17.20 -6.62 -6.42
N TYR A 170 15.94 -6.34 -6.10
CA TYR A 170 14.83 -6.39 -7.04
C TYR A 170 14.21 -5.00 -7.18
N LEU A 171 14.16 -4.49 -8.41
CA LEU A 171 13.51 -3.21 -8.73
C LEU A 171 12.01 -3.44 -8.94
N THR A 172 11.19 -2.66 -8.23
CA THR A 172 9.73 -2.75 -8.28
C THR A 172 9.08 -1.38 -8.47
N ASP A 173 7.83 -1.39 -8.94
CA ASP A 173 6.89 -0.31 -8.70
C ASP A 173 6.78 -0.03 -7.19
N ALA A 174 6.90 1.24 -6.81
CA ALA A 174 6.67 1.70 -5.44
C ALA A 174 5.18 1.59 -5.08
N ASP A 175 4.92 1.41 -3.78
CA ASP A 175 3.60 1.31 -3.16
C ASP A 175 2.72 0.15 -3.64
N LYS A 176 3.28 -0.77 -4.43
CA LYS A 176 2.60 -1.99 -4.88
C LYS A 176 3.05 -3.22 -4.11
N LYS A 177 2.12 -4.14 -3.92
CA LYS A 177 2.34 -5.48 -3.38
C LYS A 177 3.02 -6.35 -4.44
N ILE A 178 3.98 -7.13 -3.98
CA ILE A 178 4.72 -8.15 -4.72
C ILE A 178 4.64 -9.42 -3.92
N LYS A 179 4.40 -10.52 -4.62
CA LYS A 179 4.50 -11.85 -4.06
C LYS A 179 5.92 -12.37 -4.29
N VAL A 180 6.55 -12.86 -3.23
CA VAL A 180 7.88 -13.47 -3.30
C VAL A 180 7.80 -14.89 -2.73
N PHE A 181 8.25 -15.87 -3.50
CA PHE A 181 8.49 -17.22 -2.98
C PHE A 181 9.97 -17.43 -2.80
N VAL A 182 10.38 -17.89 -1.63
CA VAL A 182 11.72 -18.41 -1.37
C VAL A 182 11.62 -19.92 -1.26
N VAL A 183 12.28 -20.63 -2.15
CA VAL A 183 12.29 -22.09 -2.21
C VAL A 183 13.72 -22.55 -1.94
N ALA A 184 13.88 -23.39 -0.91
CA ALA A 184 15.13 -24.08 -0.66
C ALA A 184 14.95 -25.57 -0.84
N LYS A 185 15.81 -26.22 -1.65
CA LYS A 185 15.66 -27.62 -2.02
C LYS A 185 17.02 -28.32 -2.10
N ASN A 186 17.06 -29.55 -1.62
CA ASN A 186 18.15 -30.49 -1.83
C ASN A 186 17.61 -31.91 -1.99
N GLU A 187 18.49 -32.90 -2.00
CA GLU A 187 18.14 -34.32 -2.16
C GLU A 187 17.30 -34.88 -1.00
N ILE A 188 17.38 -34.25 0.17
CA ILE A 188 16.76 -34.71 1.42
C ILE A 188 15.37 -34.10 1.60
N GLY A 189 15.13 -32.89 1.07
CA GLY A 189 13.83 -32.25 1.16
C GLY A 189 13.75 -30.84 0.58
N MET A 190 12.62 -30.20 0.86
CA MET A 190 12.30 -28.85 0.38
C MET A 190 11.61 -28.05 1.48
N SER A 191 11.91 -26.75 1.54
CA SER A 191 11.20 -25.77 2.35
C SER A 191 10.84 -24.57 1.50
N THR A 192 9.68 -23.98 1.76
CA THR A 192 9.24 -22.78 1.05
C THR A 192 8.74 -21.73 2.03
N LYS A 193 8.92 -20.45 1.67
CA LYS A 193 8.36 -19.29 2.36
C LYS A 193 7.70 -18.38 1.33
N GLN A 194 6.51 -17.88 1.66
CA GLN A 194 5.81 -16.88 0.87
C GLN A 194 5.86 -15.55 1.61
N LEU A 195 6.12 -14.47 0.87
CA LEU A 195 6.07 -13.11 1.37
C LEU A 195 5.17 -12.29 0.45
N THR A 196 4.34 -11.43 1.04
CA THR A 196 3.61 -10.37 0.33
C THR A 196 4.17 -9.04 0.81
N ILE A 197 5.02 -8.41 0.00
CA ILE A 197 5.86 -7.26 0.40
C ILE A 197 5.86 -6.19 -0.68
N GLY A 198 6.42 -5.03 -0.42
CA GLY A 198 6.59 -3.98 -1.43
C GLY A 198 7.44 -2.84 -0.88
N HIS A 199 7.73 -1.86 -1.74
CA HIS A 199 8.48 -0.66 -1.32
C HIS A 199 7.49 0.43 -0.89
N PRO A 200 7.40 0.78 0.41
CA PRO A 200 6.40 1.72 0.91
C PRO A 200 6.92 3.15 0.79
N ARG A 201 6.79 3.77 -0.39
CA ARG A 201 7.30 5.13 -0.61
C ARG A 201 6.33 6.18 -0.05
N ASN A 202 5.10 6.18 -0.54
CA ASN A 202 4.03 7.01 0.02
C ASN A 202 3.31 6.28 1.17
N CYS A 203 3.38 4.95 1.18
CA CYS A 203 2.71 4.13 2.18
C CYS A 203 3.48 3.95 3.50
N ALA A 204 4.70 4.50 3.66
CA ALA A 204 5.53 4.28 4.85
C ALA A 204 4.81 4.63 6.17
N ASN A 205 4.08 5.75 6.16
CA ASN A 205 3.37 6.28 7.33
C ASN A 205 1.86 6.05 7.25
N ALA A 206 1.41 5.15 6.37
CA ALA A 206 -0.02 4.90 6.19
C ALA A 206 -0.64 4.41 7.51
N VAL A 207 -1.77 5.02 7.88
CA VAL A 207 -2.47 4.74 9.12
C VAL A 207 -3.01 3.30 9.09
N LYS A 208 -2.81 2.57 10.19
CA LYS A 208 -3.30 1.19 10.34
C LYS A 208 -4.81 1.19 10.61
N ILE A 209 -5.53 0.25 10.00
CA ILE A 209 -6.98 0.05 10.17
C ILE A 209 -7.23 -0.83 11.41
N PRO A 210 -8.26 -0.55 12.25
CA PRO A 210 -9.24 0.53 12.13
C PRO A 210 -8.69 1.90 12.57
N ALA A 211 -9.19 2.97 11.94
CA ALA A 211 -8.78 4.34 12.25
C ALA A 211 -9.87 5.37 11.95
N THR A 212 -9.77 6.50 12.65
CA THR A 212 -10.60 7.70 12.46
C THR A 212 -9.68 8.86 12.08
N ILE A 213 -10.00 9.55 10.99
CA ILE A 213 -9.18 10.63 10.43
C ILE A 213 -10.03 11.91 10.39
N GLY A 214 -9.52 12.98 10.98
CA GLY A 214 -10.22 14.27 11.11
C GLY A 214 -10.88 14.45 12.49
N ASP A 215 -11.85 15.35 12.58
CA ASP A 215 -12.62 15.60 13.81
C ASP A 215 -14.07 15.19 13.60
N CYS A 216 -14.51 14.11 14.25
CA CYS A 216 -15.86 13.60 14.08
C CYS A 216 -16.95 14.41 14.80
N ASN A 217 -16.59 15.43 15.58
CA ASN A 217 -17.55 16.45 15.99
C ASN A 217 -17.89 17.40 14.84
N ASP A 218 -17.09 17.34 13.79
CA ASP A 218 -17.14 18.18 12.62
C ASP A 218 -17.10 17.31 11.35
N HIS A 219 -16.00 17.32 10.58
CA HIS A 219 -15.78 16.48 9.40
C HIS A 219 -14.65 15.47 9.64
N CYS A 220 -14.98 14.18 9.49
CA CYS A 220 -14.02 13.10 9.58
C CYS A 220 -14.39 11.96 8.62
N PHE A 221 -13.52 10.97 8.52
CA PHE A 221 -13.90 9.65 8.02
C PHE A 221 -13.33 8.53 8.89
N ASP A 222 -14.12 7.47 9.01
CA ASP A 222 -13.73 6.24 9.67
C ASP A 222 -13.38 5.18 8.64
N VAL A 223 -12.36 4.39 8.95
CA VAL A 223 -11.97 3.23 8.16
C VAL A 223 -11.98 1.99 9.04
N THR A 224 -12.70 0.97 8.60
CA THR A 224 -12.82 -0.31 9.32
C THR A 224 -12.65 -1.48 8.36
N ARG A 225 -12.20 -2.62 8.89
CA ARG A 225 -12.12 -3.89 8.15
C ARG A 225 -13.30 -4.76 8.56
N VAL A 226 -14.10 -5.18 7.58
CA VAL A 226 -15.20 -6.13 7.77
C VAL A 226 -14.93 -7.33 6.85
N GLY A 227 -14.37 -8.41 7.43
CA GLY A 227 -13.88 -9.55 6.65
C GLY A 227 -12.75 -9.15 5.69
N ASP A 228 -12.94 -9.39 4.39
CA ASP A 228 -12.01 -9.01 3.32
C ASP A 228 -12.27 -7.62 2.72
N THR A 229 -13.25 -6.89 3.27
CA THR A 229 -13.67 -5.58 2.77
C THR A 229 -13.17 -4.49 3.71
N ILE A 230 -12.58 -3.44 3.13
CA ILE A 230 -12.35 -2.17 3.82
C ILE A 230 -13.56 -1.28 3.58
N GLU A 231 -14.16 -0.81 4.66
CA GLU A 231 -15.27 0.12 4.66
C GLU A 231 -14.79 1.49 5.11
N ILE A 232 -15.09 2.51 4.31
CA ILE A 232 -14.74 3.90 4.58
C ILE A 232 -16.03 4.68 4.71
N THR A 233 -16.23 5.35 5.84
CA THR A 233 -17.45 6.14 6.11
C THR A 233 -17.05 7.57 6.44
N ALA A 234 -17.36 8.50 5.54
CA ALA A 234 -17.26 9.93 5.82
C ALA A 234 -18.44 10.37 6.66
N LYS A 235 -18.18 11.26 7.62
CA LYS A 235 -19.14 11.75 8.59
C LYS A 235 -19.02 13.26 8.69
N TYR A 236 -20.16 13.92 8.66
CA TYR A 236 -20.25 15.34 8.95
C TYR A 236 -21.42 15.64 9.87
N ASN A 237 -21.15 16.29 11.01
CA ASN A 237 -22.21 16.72 11.92
C ASN A 237 -22.59 18.17 11.63
N LEU A 238 -23.75 18.36 10.99
CA LEU A 238 -24.27 19.67 10.68
C LEU A 238 -24.98 20.24 11.92
N THR A 239 -24.61 21.45 12.35
CA THR A 239 -25.06 22.06 13.62
C THR A 239 -26.27 23.00 13.48
N PHE A 240 -26.74 23.26 12.27
CA PHE A 240 -27.93 24.07 11.95
C PHE A 240 -28.46 23.66 10.58
N ASP A 241 -29.74 23.91 10.30
CA ASP A 241 -30.30 23.61 8.97
C ASP A 241 -29.60 24.44 7.89
N GLY A 242 -29.15 23.77 6.83
CA GLY A 242 -28.36 24.37 5.75
C GLY A 242 -29.16 24.59 4.47
N ILE A 243 -28.52 25.20 3.48
CA ILE A 243 -29.08 25.39 2.12
C ILE A 243 -28.52 24.41 1.11
N SER A 244 -27.33 23.86 1.34
CA SER A 244 -26.78 22.81 0.49
C SER A 244 -25.65 22.12 1.24
N LEU A 245 -25.64 20.79 1.21
CA LEU A 245 -24.54 19.96 1.69
C LEU A 245 -24.09 19.04 0.57
N HIS A 246 -22.79 19.08 0.30
CA HIS A 246 -22.12 18.16 -0.59
C HIS A 246 -21.00 17.49 0.19
N LEU A 247 -21.05 16.17 0.29
CA LEU A 247 -20.05 15.34 0.94
C LEU A 247 -19.62 14.25 -0.02
N ASP A 248 -18.38 14.32 -0.48
CA ASP A 248 -17.78 13.28 -1.31
C ASP A 248 -16.79 12.42 -0.51
N LEU A 249 -16.54 11.23 -1.07
CA LEU A 249 -15.58 10.29 -0.55
C LEU A 249 -15.02 9.43 -1.68
N VAL A 250 -13.70 9.32 -1.76
CA VAL A 250 -13.01 8.47 -2.73
C VAL A 250 -11.75 7.86 -2.13
N GLY A 251 -11.43 6.64 -2.54
CA GLY A 251 -10.14 6.01 -2.26
C GLY A 251 -9.35 5.88 -3.56
N VAL A 252 -8.16 6.44 -3.62
CA VAL A 252 -7.29 6.41 -4.80
C VAL A 252 -5.96 5.73 -4.52
N SER A 253 -5.27 5.31 -5.58
CA SER A 253 -3.94 4.75 -5.50
C SER A 253 -2.93 5.83 -5.08
N PRO A 254 -1.85 5.45 -4.38
CA PRO A 254 -0.86 6.39 -3.86
C PRO A 254 0.06 6.99 -4.95
N ARG A 255 -0.25 6.79 -6.24
CA ARG A 255 0.60 7.20 -7.37
C ARG A 255 0.29 8.62 -7.86
N SER A 256 1.22 9.19 -8.61
CA SER A 256 1.07 10.49 -9.28
C SER A 256 -0.08 10.52 -10.30
N LEU A 257 -0.36 9.39 -10.95
CA LEU A 257 -1.58 9.16 -11.74
C LEU A 257 -2.49 8.23 -10.93
N PRO A 258 -3.42 8.79 -10.13
CA PRO A 258 -4.23 8.01 -9.22
C PRO A 258 -5.22 7.13 -9.98
N GLU A 259 -5.26 5.85 -9.59
CA GLU A 259 -6.29 4.90 -10.01
C GLU A 259 -7.33 4.78 -8.89
N THR A 260 -8.61 4.67 -9.23
CA THR A 260 -9.66 4.49 -8.23
C THR A 260 -9.54 3.12 -7.55
N ILE A 261 -9.29 3.12 -6.24
CA ILE A 261 -9.26 1.93 -5.39
C ILE A 261 -10.65 1.66 -4.84
N ALA A 262 -11.23 2.66 -4.16
CA ALA A 262 -12.60 2.64 -3.67
C ALA A 262 -13.45 3.56 -4.55
N PRO A 263 -14.63 3.12 -5.03
CA PRO A 263 -15.45 3.92 -5.91
C PRO A 263 -15.85 5.24 -5.24
N THR A 264 -15.99 6.29 -6.04
CA THR A 264 -16.47 7.58 -5.55
C THR A 264 -17.89 7.42 -5.00
N ALA A 265 -18.11 7.96 -3.81
CA ALA A 265 -19.42 8.09 -3.22
C ALA A 265 -19.69 9.59 -3.02
N ASP A 266 -20.86 10.05 -3.46
CA ASP A 266 -21.28 11.44 -3.40
C ASP A 266 -22.66 11.57 -2.74
N LEU A 267 -22.75 12.46 -1.75
CA LEU A 267 -23.99 12.84 -1.07
C LEU A 267 -24.24 14.33 -1.31
N GLU A 268 -25.28 14.64 -2.08
CA GLU A 268 -25.77 16.00 -2.29
C GLU A 268 -27.17 16.15 -1.66
N ILE A 269 -27.31 17.08 -0.72
CA ILE A 269 -28.57 17.39 -0.04
C ILE A 269 -28.88 18.88 -0.23
N PRO A 270 -29.90 19.24 -1.03
CA PRO A 270 -30.25 20.64 -1.31
C PRO A 270 -30.91 21.40 -0.14
N THR A 271 -31.23 20.74 0.97
CA THR A 271 -31.77 21.37 2.20
C THR A 271 -31.48 20.43 3.38
N PRO A 272 -30.22 20.35 3.84
CA PRO A 272 -29.85 19.43 4.89
C PRO A 272 -30.42 19.89 6.22
N MET A 273 -31.07 18.97 6.93
CA MET A 273 -31.46 19.19 8.33
C MET A 273 -30.26 19.03 9.25
N ILE A 274 -30.31 19.70 10.40
CA ILE A 274 -29.37 19.51 11.50
C ILE A 274 -29.19 18.01 11.83
N GLY A 275 -27.95 17.61 12.10
CA GLY A 275 -27.60 16.25 12.50
C GLY A 275 -26.46 15.63 11.70
N LEU A 276 -26.28 14.33 11.91
CA LEU A 276 -25.20 13.56 11.31
C LEU A 276 -25.54 13.15 9.88
N HIS A 277 -24.72 13.58 8.94
CA HIS A 277 -24.75 13.16 7.54
C HIS A 277 -23.57 12.23 7.28
N THR A 278 -23.83 11.11 6.62
CA THR A 278 -22.80 10.11 6.36
C THR A 278 -22.87 9.60 4.94
N ILE A 279 -21.72 9.31 4.37
CA ILE A 279 -21.61 8.55 3.13
C ILE A 279 -20.52 7.49 3.26
N LYS A 280 -20.72 6.36 2.58
CA LYS A 280 -19.84 5.20 2.68
C LYS A 280 -19.41 4.72 1.30
N THR A 281 -18.15 4.29 1.22
CA THR A 281 -17.61 3.51 0.11
C THR A 281 -16.84 2.31 0.66
N SER A 282 -16.48 1.36 -0.20
CA SER A 282 -15.77 0.16 0.21
C SER A 282 -14.98 -0.45 -0.93
N PHE A 283 -13.97 -1.25 -0.59
CA PHE A 283 -13.22 -2.06 -1.56
C PHE A 283 -12.74 -3.37 -0.93
N ASN A 284 -12.56 -4.40 -1.76
CA ASN A 284 -12.01 -5.68 -1.32
C ASN A 284 -10.48 -5.63 -1.28
N ILE A 285 -9.87 -6.11 -0.19
CA ILE A 285 -8.41 -6.11 0.04
C ILE A 285 -7.67 -6.93 -1.03
N HIS A 286 -8.29 -8.03 -1.48
CA HIS A 286 -7.68 -8.98 -2.41
C HIS A 286 -7.71 -8.50 -3.86
N GLU A 287 -8.59 -7.57 -4.20
CA GLU A 287 -8.70 -7.03 -5.56
C GLU A 287 -7.66 -5.94 -5.84
N LYS A 288 -6.89 -5.52 -4.82
CA LYS A 288 -6.03 -4.34 -4.89
C LYS A 288 -4.57 -4.72 -4.65
N ASP A 289 -3.72 -4.35 -5.59
CA ASP A 289 -2.29 -4.64 -5.58
C ASP A 289 -1.45 -3.52 -4.91
N TYR A 290 -2.06 -2.67 -4.07
CA TYR A 290 -1.39 -1.54 -3.43
C TYR A 290 -1.19 -1.76 -1.94
N LEU A 291 -0.08 -1.26 -1.38
CA LEU A 291 0.23 -1.33 0.05
C LEU A 291 -0.68 -0.40 0.88
N CYS A 292 -1.14 0.70 0.29
CA CYS A 292 -2.05 1.64 0.93
C CYS A 292 -2.98 2.28 -0.10
N THR A 293 -4.02 2.94 0.37
CA THR A 293 -4.87 3.83 -0.44
C THR A 293 -4.88 5.22 0.17
N LYS A 294 -4.87 6.26 -0.67
CA LYS A 294 -5.14 7.61 -0.23
C LYS A 294 -6.65 7.83 -0.21
N VAL A 295 -7.20 8.03 0.97
CA VAL A 295 -8.61 8.38 1.14
C VAL A 295 -8.73 9.90 1.12
N GLN A 296 -9.71 10.41 0.39
CA GLN A 296 -10.05 11.83 0.35
C GLN A 296 -11.55 11.96 0.54
N SER A 297 -11.94 12.83 1.46
CA SER A 297 -13.32 13.26 1.65
C SER A 297 -13.36 14.78 1.59
N LEU A 298 -14.22 15.32 0.75
CA LEU A 298 -14.48 16.74 0.62
C LEU A 298 -15.88 17.06 1.15
N LEU A 299 -15.96 18.07 1.99
CA LEU A 299 -17.19 18.70 2.44
C LEU A 299 -17.31 20.09 1.85
N THR A 300 -18.46 20.38 1.24
CA THR A 300 -18.87 21.73 0.83
C THR A 300 -20.25 22.05 1.40
N LEU A 301 -20.39 23.22 2.01
CA LEU A 301 -21.67 23.80 2.43
C LEU A 301 -21.81 25.20 1.85
N ASP A 302 -23.00 25.55 1.36
CA ASP A 302 -23.23 26.87 0.76
C ASP A 302 -23.50 27.96 1.80
N GLN A 303 -24.23 27.65 2.87
CA GLN A 303 -24.57 28.62 3.92
C GLN A 303 -24.54 28.01 5.32
N PRO A 304 -23.65 28.53 6.21
CA PRO A 304 -22.53 29.40 5.89
C PRO A 304 -21.58 28.69 4.93
N LEU A 305 -20.95 29.47 4.03
CA LEU A 305 -20.01 28.91 3.07
C LEU A 305 -18.89 28.21 3.83
N ARG A 306 -18.74 26.90 3.59
CA ARG A 306 -17.74 26.09 4.24
C ARG A 306 -17.14 25.10 3.26
N PHE A 307 -15.84 24.90 3.41
CA PHE A 307 -15.07 23.92 2.68
C PHE A 307 -14.13 23.22 3.65
N ALA A 308 -14.16 21.90 3.69
CA ALA A 308 -13.24 21.08 4.49
C ALA A 308 -12.80 19.85 3.71
N ILE A 309 -11.53 19.48 3.85
CA ILE A 309 -10.98 18.26 3.27
C ILE A 309 -10.37 17.45 4.39
N ALA A 310 -10.78 16.19 4.50
CA ALA A 310 -10.09 15.17 5.26
C ALA A 310 -9.38 14.23 4.27
N GLN A 311 -8.07 14.06 4.40
CA GLN A 311 -7.30 13.13 3.56
C GLN A 311 -6.22 12.43 4.36
N GLU A 312 -5.98 11.16 4.06
CA GLU A 312 -4.88 10.40 4.66
C GLU A 312 -4.56 9.13 3.86
N TYR A 313 -3.34 8.62 4.01
CA TYR A 313 -2.97 7.30 3.52
C TYR A 313 -3.36 6.21 4.53
N ILE A 314 -4.06 5.20 4.07
CA ILE A 314 -4.54 4.09 4.89
C ILE A 314 -3.91 2.79 4.41
N ASN A 315 -3.32 2.05 5.34
CA ASN A 315 -2.67 0.77 5.07
C ASN A 315 -3.69 -0.26 4.58
N ILE A 316 -3.38 -0.96 3.48
CA ILE A 316 -4.13 -2.10 2.99
C ILE A 316 -3.41 -3.37 3.49
N PRO A 317 -4.01 -4.12 4.45
CA PRO A 317 -3.35 -5.27 5.06
C PRO A 317 -2.83 -6.28 4.03
N ASN A 318 -1.66 -6.87 4.31
CA ASN A 318 -1.20 -8.10 3.69
C ASN A 318 -1.72 -9.23 4.58
N ASP A 319 -2.59 -10.09 4.05
CA ASP A 319 -2.93 -11.34 4.75
C ASP A 319 -1.77 -12.35 4.65
#